data_AF-A0A4Q2YM85-F1
#
_entry.id   AF-A0A4Q2YM85-F1
#
_cell.length_a   1.000
_cell.length_b   1.000
_cell.length_c   1.000
_cell.angle_alpha   90.00
_cell.angle_beta   90.00
_cell.angle_gamma   90.00
#
_symmetry.space_group_name_H-M   'P 1'
#
loop_
_entity.id
_entity.type
_entity.pdbx_description
1 polymer ?
#
loop_
_entity_poly.entity_id
_entity_poly.type
_entity_poly.pdbx_seq_one_letter_code
_entity_poly.pdbx_strand_id
1 'polypeptide(L)' 'AETDVTPEMSTTGGTSDARFLHALCPVVEFGLTNATMHKLDEAVAVADLQRLTAIYQGILIRAFA' A
#
# COMPACT_ATOMS: atom_id res chain seq x y z
N ALA A 1 -9.67 -2.63 10.49
CA ALA A 1 -10.87 -1.81 10.74
C ALA A 1 -11.47 -1.35 9.42
N GLU A 2 -10.76 -0.54 8.62
CA GLU A 2 -11.30 0.03 7.37
C GLU A 2 -11.87 -0.97 6.36
N THR A 3 -11.31 -2.18 6.26
CA THR A 3 -11.68 -3.19 5.26
C THR A 3 -12.24 -4.48 5.85
N ASP A 4 -12.15 -4.68 7.17
CA ASP A 4 -12.40 -5.96 7.85
C ASP A 4 -11.68 -7.19 7.25
N VAL A 5 -10.52 -6.95 6.62
CA VAL A 5 -9.68 -8.00 6.00
C VAL A 5 -8.29 -7.99 6.61
N THR A 6 -7.74 -9.18 6.86
CA THR A 6 -6.33 -9.37 7.18
C THR A 6 -5.52 -9.43 5.88
N PRO A 7 -4.55 -8.52 5.65
CA PRO A 7 -3.75 -8.53 4.44
C PRO A 7 -2.85 -9.77 4.37
N GLU A 8 -2.66 -10.30 3.16
CA GLU A 8 -1.68 -11.34 2.89
C GLU A 8 -0.27 -10.73 2.83
N MET A 9 0.70 -11.35 3.51
CA MET A 9 2.10 -10.99 3.38
C MET A 9 2.66 -11.63 2.11
N SER A 10 3.10 -10.81 1.16
CA SER A 10 3.60 -11.27 -0.13
C SER A 10 4.95 -10.65 -0.49
N THR A 11 5.75 -11.40 -1.25
CA THR A 11 6.97 -10.92 -1.94
C THR A 11 6.86 -11.13 -3.45
N THR A 12 5.65 -11.36 -3.97
CA THR A 12 5.40 -11.55 -5.41
C THR A 12 5.31 -10.21 -6.14
N GLY A 13 5.40 -10.24 -7.48
CA GLY A 13 5.38 -9.05 -8.32
C GLY A 13 6.77 -8.58 -8.73
N GLY A 14 6.95 -7.26 -8.88
CA GLY A 14 8.21 -6.63 -9.25
C GLY A 14 9.06 -6.21 -8.05
N THR A 15 9.93 -5.21 -8.24
CA THR A 15 10.74 -4.62 -7.16
C THR A 15 10.36 -3.16 -6.97
N SER A 16 10.50 -2.64 -5.75
CA SER A 16 10.46 -1.21 -5.47
C SER A 16 11.83 -0.69 -4.99
N ASP A 17 11.89 0.61 -4.66
CA ASP A 17 13.06 1.21 -4.01
C ASP A 17 13.24 0.80 -2.55
N ALA A 18 12.31 0.00 -1.99
CA ALA A 18 12.52 -0.71 -0.73
C ALA A 18 13.81 -1.53 -0.72
N ARG A 19 14.27 -2.02 -1.89
CA ARG A 19 15.56 -2.72 -2.04
C ARG A 19 16.77 -1.89 -1.59
N PHE A 20 16.64 -0.56 -1.53
CA PHE A 20 17.66 0.33 -1.00
C PHE A 20 17.36 0.76 0.44
N LEU A 21 16.09 1.11 0.71
CA LEU A 21 15.68 1.65 2.02
C LEU A 21 15.72 0.64 3.15
N HIS A 22 15.60 -0.67 2.86
CA HIS A 22 15.64 -1.71 3.89
C HIS A 22 16.94 -1.70 4.71
N ALA A 23 18.02 -1.15 4.17
CA ALA A 23 19.29 -1.00 4.87
C ALA A 23 19.23 0.02 6.02
N LEU A 24 18.23 0.91 6.01
CA LEU A 24 18.06 1.99 6.97
C LEU A 24 16.95 1.70 8.00
N CYS A 25 15.89 1.01 7.59
CA CYS A 25 14.76 0.70 8.44
C CYS A 25 13.97 -0.52 7.96
N PRO A 26 13.09 -1.11 8.79
CA PRO A 26 12.10 -2.07 8.31
C PRO A 26 11.19 -1.42 7.26
N VAL A 27 10.93 -2.12 6.16
CA VAL A 27 10.09 -1.64 5.05
C VAL A 27 8.96 -2.63 4.80
N VAL A 28 7.78 -2.08 4.51
CA VAL A 28 6.62 -2.81 4.00
C VAL A 28 6.04 -2.01 2.84
N GLU A 29 5.45 -2.72 1.88
CA GLU A 29 4.74 -2.12 0.76
C GLU A 29 3.24 -2.39 0.91
N PHE A 30 2.44 -1.35 0.70
CA PHE A 30 0.98 -1.41 0.74
C PHE A 30 0.45 -0.32 -0.18
N GLY A 31 -0.64 -0.57 -0.92
CA GLY A 31 -1.14 0.39 -1.89
C GLY A 31 -2.44 -0.07 -2.57
N LEU A 32 -2.80 0.63 -3.65
CA LEU A 32 -3.97 0.35 -4.47
C LEU A 32 -3.80 -0.93 -5.30
N THR A 33 -4.90 -1.42 -5.85
CA THR A 33 -4.89 -2.54 -6.80
C THR A 33 -4.04 -2.21 -8.03
N ASN A 34 -3.10 -3.09 -8.36
CA ASN A 34 -2.16 -2.90 -9.45
C ASN A 34 -2.63 -3.49 -10.80
N ALA A 35 -3.86 -3.98 -10.90
CA ALA A 35 -4.35 -4.76 -12.03
C ALA A 35 -4.27 -4.02 -13.39
N THR A 36 -4.37 -2.69 -13.37
CA THR A 36 -4.34 -1.83 -14.56
C THR A 36 -3.06 -1.00 -14.68
N MET A 37 -2.09 -1.15 -13.76
CA MET A 37 -0.85 -0.35 -13.82
C MET A 37 -0.11 -0.62 -15.14
N HIS A 38 0.42 0.44 -15.76
CA HIS A 38 1.16 0.36 -17.05
C HIS A 38 0.32 -0.18 -18.22
N LYS A 39 -1.01 -0.04 -18.19
CA LYS A 39 -1.91 -0.40 -19.29
C LYS A 39 -2.66 0.84 -19.80
N LEU A 40 -3.25 0.74 -20.98
CA LEU A 40 -4.23 1.74 -21.43
C LEU A 40 -5.43 1.75 -20.48
N ASP A 41 -6.03 2.93 -20.28
CA ASP A 41 -7.17 3.13 -19.39
C ASP A 41 -6.86 2.75 -17.93
N GLU A 42 -5.65 3.05 -17.47
CA GLU A 42 -5.25 2.89 -16.06
C GLU A 42 -6.21 3.65 -15.13
N ALA A 43 -6.78 2.95 -14.15
CA ALA A 43 -7.81 3.49 -13.30
C ALA A 43 -7.79 2.87 -11.90
N VAL A 44 -8.44 3.55 -10.96
CA VAL A 44 -8.70 3.07 -9.61
C VAL A 44 -10.11 3.44 -9.18
N ALA A 45 -10.71 2.63 -8.31
CA ALA A 45 -11.96 3.01 -7.65
C ALA A 45 -11.70 4.17 -6.67
N VAL A 46 -12.46 5.26 -6.79
CA VAL A 46 -12.33 6.43 -5.91
C VAL A 46 -12.54 6.06 -4.44
N ALA A 47 -13.43 5.11 -4.16
CA ALA A 47 -13.66 4.60 -2.81
C ALA A 47 -12.40 3.93 -2.20
N ASP A 48 -11.64 3.20 -3.02
CA ASP A 48 -10.39 2.55 -2.56
C ASP A 48 -9.30 3.59 -2.28
N LEU A 49 -9.24 4.65 -3.08
CA LEU A 49 -8.33 5.77 -2.84
C LEU A 49 -8.64 6.46 -1.50
N GLN A 50 -9.92 6.75 -1.23
CA GLN A 50 -10.37 7.34 0.04
C GLN A 50 -10.05 6.43 1.23
N ARG A 51 -10.27 5.11 1.07
CA ARG A 51 -9.97 4.14 2.10
C ARG A 51 -8.47 3.99 2.35
N LEU A 52 -7.65 4.03 1.30
CA LEU A 52 -6.20 4.04 1.43
C LEU A 52 -5.70 5.26 2.23
N THR A 53 -6.29 6.44 2.00
CA THR A 53 -6.00 7.64 2.81
C THR A 53 -6.30 7.41 4.30
N ALA A 54 -7.47 6.85 4.63
CA ALA A 54 -7.83 6.55 6.01
C ALA A 54 -6.88 5.52 6.67
N ILE A 55 -6.46 4.50 5.91
CA ILE A 55 -5.49 3.50 6.39
C ILE A 55 -4.14 4.14 6.73
N TYR A 56 -3.58 4.96 5.83
CA TYR A 56 -2.31 5.63 6.08
C TYR A 56 -2.40 6.62 7.25
N GLN A 57 -3.51 7.36 7.38
CA GLN A 57 -3.75 8.19 8.55
C GLN A 57 -3.70 7.35 9.84
N GLY A 58 -4.36 6.18 9.86
CA GLY A 58 -4.30 5.27 11.00
C GLY A 58 -2.90 4.75 11.31
N ILE A 59 -2.08 4.48 10.28
CA ILE A 59 -0.67 4.09 10.45
C ILE A 59 0.12 5.22 11.11
N LEU A 60 0.00 6.45 10.61
CA LEU A 60 0.71 7.61 11.13
C LEU A 60 0.32 7.89 12.60
N ILE A 61 -0.98 7.85 12.92
CA ILE A 61 -1.45 8.03 14.29
C ILE A 61 -0.83 6.98 15.22
N ARG A 62 -0.82 5.70 14.83
CA ARG A 62 -0.23 4.64 15.67
C ARG A 62 1.29 4.69 15.78
N ALA A 63 1.97 5.24 14.77
CA ALA A 63 3.43 5.33 14.75
C ALA A 63 3.96 6.52 15.55
N PHE A 64 3.18 7.60 15.67
CA PHE A 64 3.63 8.87 16.26
C PHE A 64 2.85 9.32 17.50
N ALA A 65 1.79 8.61 17.90
CA ALA A 65 1.13 8.80 19.20
C ALA A 65 1.82 7.96 20.29
#